data_AF-A0A350MSI1-F1
#
_entry.id   AF-A0A350MSI1-F1
#
_cell.length_a   1.000
_cell.length_b   1.000
_cell.length_c   1.000
_cell.angle_alpha   90.00
_cell.angle_beta   90.00
_cell.angle_gamma   90.00
#
_symmetry.space_group_name_H-M   'P 1'
#
loop_
_entity.id
_entity.type
_entity.pdbx_description
1 polymer ?
#
loop_
_entity_poly.entity_id
_entity_poly.type
_entity_poly.pdbx_seq_one_letter_code
_entity_poly.pdbx_strand_id
1 'polypeptide(L)'
;MDLHQAEQGKNFSVSFVFAYLQTLYDAANTIACLTGKPIPERRFLTTLEAITTYLGRPGLASGMRDLFAPTNYDLIDWQDLHQQLTIIFSILSDKSYCPPQYAPARVNYYLGAASYYQVERFDESIWILLWVWTNIMQMLPKRSPEVRGWKDFCEQLNFSRDSIPLKLQQLDIYLDAVDETCGEWGKVSGLL
;
A
#
# COMPACT_ATOMS: atom_id res chain seq x y z
N MET A 1 7.74 -14.35 -30.34
CA MET A 1 6.65 -14.64 -29.39
C MET A 1 7.15 -14.26 -28.00
N ASP A 2 6.98 -13.04 -27.48
CA ASP A 2 6.29 -11.86 -27.98
C ASP A 2 6.92 -10.62 -27.34
N LEU A 3 7.44 -9.71 -28.19
CA LEU A 3 7.80 -8.34 -27.78
C LEU A 3 6.56 -7.58 -27.25
N HIS A 4 5.35 -8.08 -27.49
CA HIS A 4 4.10 -7.58 -26.90
C HIS A 4 3.89 -7.91 -25.41
N GLN A 5 4.67 -8.83 -24.81
CA GLN A 5 4.61 -9.02 -23.35
C GLN A 5 5.43 -7.97 -22.58
N ALA A 6 6.47 -7.40 -23.22
CA ALA A 6 7.25 -6.30 -22.63
C ALA A 6 6.50 -4.96 -22.63
N GLU A 7 5.50 -4.77 -23.50
CA GLU A 7 4.66 -3.57 -23.52
C GLU A 7 3.53 -3.60 -22.48
N GLN A 8 3.17 -4.76 -21.93
CA GLN A 8 2.14 -4.87 -20.90
C GLN A 8 2.59 -4.38 -19.51
N GLY A 9 3.90 -4.27 -19.28
CA GLY A 9 4.49 -3.72 -18.06
C GLY A 9 4.30 -2.21 -17.86
N LYS A 10 3.71 -1.50 -18.84
CA LYS A 10 3.47 -0.04 -18.80
C LYS A 10 2.01 0.36 -18.56
N ASN A 11 1.12 -0.60 -18.31
CA ASN A 11 -0.30 -0.31 -18.15
C ASN A 11 -0.70 -0.29 -16.67
N PHE A 12 -1.02 0.91 -16.19
CA PHE A 12 -1.75 1.13 -14.93
C PHE A 12 -2.95 0.16 -14.84
N SER A 13 -2.93 -0.69 -13.81
CA SER A 13 -3.90 -1.76 -13.60
C SER A 13 -3.92 -2.16 -12.12
N VAL A 14 -4.99 -2.86 -11.71
CA VAL A 14 -5.10 -3.40 -10.34
C VAL A 14 -3.90 -4.30 -10.02
N SER A 15 -3.49 -5.16 -10.96
CA SER A 15 -2.34 -6.07 -10.79
C SER A 15 -1.02 -5.32 -10.63
N PHE A 16 -0.83 -4.23 -11.38
CA PHE A 16 0.36 -3.39 -11.23
C PHE A 16 0.39 -2.72 -9.85
N VAL A 17 -0.68 -2.02 -9.46
CA VAL A 17 -0.71 -1.30 -8.18
C VAL A 17 -0.62 -2.27 -7.00
N PHE A 18 -1.27 -3.44 -7.09
CA PHE A 18 -1.12 -4.49 -6.10
C PHE A 18 0.33 -4.93 -5.94
N ALA A 19 1.02 -5.25 -7.04
CA ALA A 19 2.42 -5.65 -6.98
C ALA A 19 3.30 -4.53 -6.40
N TYR A 20 3.06 -3.28 -6.79
CA TYR A 20 3.77 -2.11 -6.24
C TYR A 20 3.59 -1.99 -4.72
N LEU A 21 2.34 -2.05 -4.23
CA LEU A 21 2.05 -1.98 -2.80
C LEU A 21 2.60 -3.18 -2.04
N GLN A 22 2.56 -4.39 -2.64
CA GLN A 22 3.12 -5.59 -2.04
C GLN A 22 4.63 -5.43 -1.85
N THR A 23 5.36 -4.94 -2.87
CA THR A 23 6.80 -4.66 -2.75
C THR A 23 7.08 -3.68 -1.62
N LEU A 24 6.28 -2.62 -1.50
CA LEU A 24 6.39 -1.65 -0.41
C LEU A 24 6.13 -2.29 0.97
N TYR A 25 5.10 -3.11 1.09
CA TYR A 25 4.78 -3.84 2.31
C TYR A 25 5.89 -4.80 2.71
N ASP A 26 6.43 -5.55 1.75
CA ASP A 26 7.51 -6.51 1.97
C ASP A 26 8.82 -5.80 2.35
N ALA A 27 9.17 -4.70 1.67
CA ALA A 27 10.36 -3.91 1.99
C ALA A 27 10.34 -3.38 3.43
N ALA A 28 9.20 -2.80 3.87
CA ALA A 28 9.04 -2.36 5.25
C ALA A 28 9.09 -3.52 6.26
N ASN A 29 8.54 -4.68 5.90
CA ASN A 29 8.58 -5.86 6.75
C ASN A 29 9.97 -6.51 6.82
N THR A 30 10.77 -6.42 5.76
CA THR A 30 12.18 -6.79 5.78
C THR A 30 12.92 -5.97 6.85
N ILE A 31 12.73 -4.65 6.84
CA ILE A 31 13.29 -3.75 7.87
C ILE A 31 12.77 -4.11 9.27
N ALA A 32 11.48 -4.40 9.41
CA ALA A 32 10.91 -4.80 10.69
C ALA A 32 11.49 -6.10 11.24
N CYS A 33 11.73 -7.08 10.37
CA CYS A 33 12.31 -8.36 10.74
C CYS A 33 13.76 -8.26 11.23
N LEU A 34 14.47 -7.15 10.97
CA LEU A 34 15.81 -6.92 11.54
C LEU A 34 15.76 -6.80 13.08
N THR A 35 14.63 -6.37 13.64
CA THR A 35 14.50 -6.05 15.07
C THR A 35 13.35 -6.76 15.77
N GLY A 36 12.45 -7.40 15.03
CA GLY A 36 11.28 -8.04 15.61
C GLY A 36 10.39 -8.75 14.61
N LYS A 37 9.08 -8.51 14.73
CA LYS A 37 8.04 -9.19 13.94
C LYS A 37 7.57 -8.31 12.78
N PRO A 38 7.03 -8.92 11.71
CA PRO A 38 6.34 -8.19 10.66
C PRO A 38 5.24 -7.27 11.20
N ILE A 39 5.10 -6.13 10.54
CA ILE A 39 4.17 -5.06 10.85
C ILE A 39 2.78 -5.38 10.28
N PRO A 40 1.71 -5.26 11.08
CA PRO A 40 0.35 -5.38 10.56
C PRO A 40 -0.08 -4.12 9.79
N GLU A 41 -0.96 -4.32 8.81
CA GLU A 41 -1.46 -3.29 7.87
C GLU A 41 -2.01 -2.02 8.52
N ARG A 42 -2.66 -2.14 9.70
CA ARG A 42 -3.40 -1.05 10.37
C ARG A 42 -2.57 -0.07 11.17
N ARG A 43 -1.31 -0.39 11.46
CA ARG A 43 -0.38 0.47 12.22
C ARG A 43 0.95 0.55 11.50
N PHE A 44 0.88 0.39 10.19
CA PHE A 44 2.01 0.08 9.34
C PHE A 44 3.07 1.18 9.41
N LEU A 45 2.69 2.44 9.14
CA LEU A 45 3.65 3.55 9.15
C LEU A 45 4.08 3.90 10.57
N THR A 46 3.16 3.89 11.54
CA THR A 46 3.43 4.21 12.95
C THR A 46 4.53 3.30 13.48
N THR A 47 4.40 2.01 13.18
CA THR A 47 5.33 0.98 13.65
C THR A 47 6.64 1.07 12.86
N LEU A 48 6.58 1.32 11.55
CA LEU A 48 7.77 1.49 10.73
C LEU A 48 8.60 2.70 11.17
N GLU A 49 7.98 3.83 11.50
CA GLU A 49 8.65 5.02 12.05
C GLU A 49 9.40 4.70 13.34
N ALA A 50 8.77 3.97 14.27
CA ALA A 50 9.42 3.56 15.51
C ALA A 50 10.62 2.64 15.26
N ILE A 51 10.48 1.66 14.36
CA ILE A 51 11.54 0.70 14.01
C ILE A 51 12.71 1.41 13.33
N THR A 52 12.44 2.22 12.31
CA THR A 52 13.47 2.94 11.55
C THR A 52 14.19 3.98 12.41
N THR A 53 13.49 4.60 13.36
CA THR A 53 14.12 5.46 14.39
C THR A 53 15.07 4.65 15.27
N TYR A 54 14.64 3.48 15.74
CA TYR A 54 15.49 2.59 16.54
C TYR A 54 16.74 2.13 15.79
N LEU A 55 16.61 1.86 14.48
CA LEU A 55 17.72 1.52 13.59
C LEU A 55 18.63 2.72 13.24
N GLY A 56 18.34 3.93 13.73
CA GLY A 56 19.09 5.14 13.40
C GLY A 56 18.90 5.61 11.95
N ARG A 57 17.86 5.13 11.27
CA ARG A 57 17.57 5.41 9.84
C ARG A 57 16.13 5.91 9.65
N PRO A 58 15.68 6.98 10.34
CA PRO A 58 14.30 7.48 10.24
C PRO A 58 13.89 7.90 8.81
N GLY A 59 14.87 8.20 7.95
CA GLY A 59 14.64 8.53 6.54
C GLY A 59 13.96 7.42 5.73
N LEU A 60 14.06 6.15 6.16
CA LEU A 60 13.36 5.04 5.51
C LEU A 60 11.84 5.13 5.69
N ALA A 61 11.35 5.54 6.86
CA ALA A 61 9.91 5.69 7.05
C ALA A 61 9.38 6.89 6.25
N SER A 62 10.13 8.00 6.16
CA SER A 62 9.73 9.12 5.29
C SER A 62 9.75 8.74 3.81
N GLY A 63 10.81 8.09 3.32
CA GLY A 63 10.91 7.68 1.92
C GLY A 63 9.80 6.70 1.53
N MET A 64 9.41 5.79 2.43
CA MET A 64 8.26 4.91 2.25
C MET A 64 6.95 5.69 2.03
N ARG A 65 6.72 6.74 2.81
CA ARG A 65 5.50 7.58 2.68
C ARG A 65 5.45 8.29 1.35
N ASP A 66 6.56 8.85 0.91
CA ASP A 66 6.65 9.61 -0.34
C ASP A 66 6.28 8.77 -1.58
N LEU A 67 6.37 7.43 -1.48
CA LEU A 67 6.08 6.50 -2.58
C LEU A 67 4.58 6.29 -2.86
N PHE A 68 3.70 6.58 -1.91
CA PHE A 68 2.25 6.37 -2.07
C PHE A 68 1.39 7.54 -1.59
N ALA A 69 1.87 8.36 -0.67
CA ALA A 69 1.06 9.41 -0.08
C ALA A 69 1.00 10.64 -1.00
N PRO A 70 -0.19 11.26 -1.17
CA PRO A 70 -0.35 12.43 -2.00
C PRO A 70 0.26 13.66 -1.30
N THR A 71 0.66 14.65 -2.09
CA THR A 71 1.18 15.91 -1.55
C THR A 71 0.07 16.82 -1.01
N ASN A 72 -1.19 16.61 -1.44
CA ASN A 72 -2.36 17.34 -0.98
C ASN A 72 -3.51 16.37 -0.68
N TYR A 73 -3.96 16.37 0.57
CA TYR A 73 -5.02 15.49 1.08
C TYR A 73 -6.42 16.13 1.04
N ASP A 74 -6.52 17.43 0.78
CA ASP A 74 -7.79 18.19 0.80
C ASP A 74 -8.73 17.80 -0.33
N LEU A 75 -8.22 17.12 -1.35
CA LEU A 75 -8.97 16.67 -2.53
C LEU A 75 -9.69 15.33 -2.31
N ILE A 76 -9.49 14.69 -1.15
CA ILE A 76 -10.02 13.36 -0.87
C ILE A 76 -11.40 13.47 -0.21
N ASP A 77 -12.42 12.97 -0.90
CA ASP A 77 -13.76 12.80 -0.34
C ASP A 77 -13.82 11.53 0.52
N TRP A 78 -13.58 11.69 1.81
CA TRP A 78 -13.59 10.59 2.78
C TRP A 78 -14.95 9.91 2.93
N GLN A 79 -16.04 10.66 2.77
CA GLN A 79 -17.39 10.09 2.89
C GLN A 79 -17.66 9.16 1.71
N ASP A 80 -17.33 9.61 0.49
CA ASP A 80 -17.44 8.79 -0.71
C ASP A 80 -16.52 7.56 -0.63
N LEU A 81 -15.26 7.73 -0.21
CA LEU A 81 -14.33 6.60 -0.03
C LEU A 81 -14.87 5.53 0.92
N HIS A 82 -15.41 5.93 2.07
CA HIS A 82 -15.99 5.00 3.04
C HIS A 82 -17.20 4.26 2.46
N GLN A 83 -18.04 4.97 1.69
CA GLN A 83 -19.20 4.38 1.02
C GLN A 83 -18.75 3.36 -0.04
N GLN A 84 -17.80 3.72 -0.90
CA GLN A 84 -17.28 2.83 -1.95
C GLN A 84 -16.63 1.58 -1.36
N LEU A 85 -15.84 1.72 -0.29
CA LEU A 85 -15.25 0.58 0.41
C LEU A 85 -16.32 -0.30 1.07
N THR A 86 -17.35 0.28 1.68
CA THR A 86 -18.44 -0.53 2.24
C THR A 86 -19.14 -1.35 1.15
N ILE A 87 -19.38 -0.74 -0.01
CA ILE A 87 -19.96 -1.40 -1.19
C ILE A 87 -19.04 -2.54 -1.68
N ILE A 88 -17.73 -2.32 -1.80
CA ILE A 88 -16.82 -3.33 -2.35
C ILE A 88 -16.69 -4.56 -1.44
N PHE A 89 -16.74 -4.39 -0.12
CA PHE A 89 -16.80 -5.51 0.82
C PHE A 89 -18.09 -6.32 0.65
N SER A 90 -19.24 -5.66 0.47
CA SER A 90 -20.51 -6.35 0.19
C SER A 90 -20.42 -7.16 -1.10
N ILE A 91 -19.89 -6.57 -2.17
CA ILE A 91 -19.74 -7.24 -3.47
C ILE A 91 -18.81 -8.45 -3.39
N LEU A 92 -17.71 -8.34 -2.64
CA LEU A 92 -16.81 -9.47 -2.42
C LEU A 92 -17.50 -10.59 -1.63
N SER A 93 -18.36 -10.24 -0.67
CA SER A 93 -19.09 -11.22 0.13
C SER A 93 -20.10 -12.06 -0.65
N ASP A 94 -20.60 -11.52 -1.77
CA ASP A 94 -21.50 -12.24 -2.68
C ASP A 94 -20.75 -13.18 -3.65
N LYS A 95 -19.40 -13.20 -3.61
CA LYS A 95 -18.60 -14.13 -4.43
C LYS A 95 -18.59 -15.53 -3.83
N SER A 96 -18.28 -16.51 -4.67
CA SER A 96 -18.14 -17.93 -4.25
C SER A 96 -17.11 -18.13 -3.15
N TYR A 97 -16.13 -17.23 -3.05
CA TYR A 97 -15.15 -17.19 -1.98
C TYR A 97 -14.92 -15.74 -1.53
N CYS A 98 -15.09 -15.51 -0.23
CA CYS A 98 -14.74 -14.28 0.46
C CYS A 98 -13.73 -14.62 1.58
N PRO A 99 -12.48 -14.15 1.49
CA PRO A 99 -11.49 -14.39 2.54
C PRO A 99 -11.94 -13.83 3.90
N PRO A 100 -11.71 -14.54 5.03
CA PRO A 100 -12.16 -14.10 6.35
C PRO A 100 -11.69 -12.71 6.77
N GLN A 101 -10.53 -12.25 6.28
CA GLN A 101 -10.03 -10.90 6.53
C GLN A 101 -10.88 -9.81 5.88
N TYR A 102 -11.55 -10.11 4.76
CA TYR A 102 -12.43 -9.17 4.04
C TYR A 102 -13.91 -9.51 4.18
N ALA A 103 -14.26 -10.33 5.18
CA ALA A 103 -15.65 -10.61 5.51
C ALA A 103 -16.42 -9.31 5.83
N PRO A 104 -17.72 -9.20 5.56
CA PRO A 104 -18.51 -8.00 5.85
C PRO A 104 -18.40 -7.49 7.29
N ALA A 105 -18.26 -8.40 8.27
CA ALA A 105 -18.06 -8.05 9.68
C ALA A 105 -16.74 -7.29 9.96
N ARG A 106 -15.77 -7.31 9.01
CA ARG A 106 -14.48 -6.64 9.11
C ARG A 106 -14.45 -5.25 8.47
N VAL A 107 -15.53 -4.78 7.83
CA VAL A 107 -15.57 -3.44 7.22
C VAL A 107 -15.17 -2.36 8.23
N ASN A 108 -15.83 -2.36 9.39
CA ASN A 108 -15.55 -1.38 10.46
C ASN A 108 -14.16 -1.56 11.11
N TYR A 109 -13.56 -2.75 11.00
CA TYR A 109 -12.21 -2.99 11.51
C TYR A 109 -11.15 -2.20 10.71
N TYR A 110 -11.38 -1.99 9.41
CA TYR A 110 -10.52 -1.19 8.54
C TYR A 110 -10.94 0.27 8.51
N LEU A 111 -12.23 0.55 8.25
CA LEU A 111 -12.72 1.93 8.15
C LEU A 111 -12.59 2.69 9.46
N GLY A 112 -12.80 2.03 10.61
CA GLY A 112 -12.59 2.65 11.92
C GLY A 112 -11.12 3.00 12.17
N ALA A 113 -10.18 2.16 11.71
CA ALA A 113 -8.75 2.45 11.81
C ALA A 113 -8.33 3.60 10.89
N ALA A 114 -8.81 3.62 9.64
CA ALA A 114 -8.58 4.74 8.72
C ALA A 114 -9.16 6.06 9.28
N SER A 115 -10.39 6.02 9.80
CA SER A 115 -11.05 7.19 10.42
C SER A 115 -10.25 7.73 11.61
N TYR A 116 -9.69 6.85 12.43
CA TYR A 116 -8.85 7.24 13.57
C TYR A 116 -7.62 8.04 13.13
N TYR A 117 -6.98 7.65 12.03
CA TYR A 117 -5.78 8.32 11.52
C TYR A 117 -6.07 9.52 10.61
N GLN A 118 -7.30 9.70 10.18
CA GLN A 118 -7.68 10.68 9.17
C GLN A 118 -7.24 12.12 9.50
N VAL A 119 -7.18 12.53 10.77
CA VAL A 119 -6.86 13.93 11.13
C VAL A 119 -5.37 14.15 11.41
N GLU A 120 -4.72 13.24 12.13
CA GLU A 120 -3.36 13.45 12.61
C GLU A 120 -2.31 12.72 11.75
N ARG A 121 -2.72 11.67 11.04
CA ARG A 121 -1.84 10.79 10.26
C ARG A 121 -2.50 10.33 8.96
N PHE A 122 -2.77 11.31 8.10
CA PHE A 122 -3.43 11.11 6.82
C PHE A 122 -2.78 9.99 5.98
N ASP A 123 -1.45 9.97 5.94
CA ASP A 123 -0.61 8.93 5.33
C ASP A 123 -0.99 7.51 5.77
N GLU A 124 -1.15 7.28 7.07
CA GLU A 124 -1.52 5.98 7.63
C GLU A 124 -2.94 5.59 7.23
N SER A 125 -3.87 6.55 7.24
CA SER A 125 -5.24 6.33 6.78
C SER A 125 -5.28 5.92 5.30
N ILE A 126 -4.55 6.65 4.44
CA ILE A 126 -4.44 6.35 3.01
C ILE A 126 -3.83 4.97 2.76
N TRP A 127 -2.77 4.61 3.49
CA TRP A 127 -2.18 3.28 3.37
C TRP A 127 -3.22 2.18 3.60
N ILE A 128 -3.98 2.28 4.70
CA ILE A 128 -5.01 1.28 5.06
C ILE A 128 -6.06 1.16 3.95
N LEU A 129 -6.61 2.28 3.49
CA LEU A 129 -7.67 2.29 2.48
C LEU A 129 -7.14 1.77 1.13
N LEU A 130 -5.99 2.26 0.68
CA LEU A 130 -5.38 1.87 -0.58
C LEU A 130 -5.01 0.38 -0.59
N TRP A 131 -4.41 -0.11 0.50
CA TRP A 131 -4.05 -1.52 0.65
C TRP A 131 -5.27 -2.43 0.58
N VAL A 132 -6.29 -2.15 1.41
CA VAL A 132 -7.51 -2.97 1.51
C VAL A 132 -8.28 -2.95 0.20
N TRP A 133 -8.48 -1.77 -0.38
CA TRP A 133 -9.23 -1.64 -1.63
C TRP A 133 -8.54 -2.40 -2.76
N THR A 134 -7.23 -2.22 -2.91
CA THR A 134 -6.45 -2.88 -3.98
C THR A 134 -6.46 -4.39 -3.81
N ASN A 135 -6.35 -4.91 -2.59
CA ASN A 135 -6.45 -6.34 -2.30
C ASN A 135 -7.83 -6.92 -2.65
N ILE A 136 -8.91 -6.21 -2.31
CA ILE A 136 -10.26 -6.67 -2.70
C ILE A 136 -10.42 -6.65 -4.22
N MET A 137 -9.94 -5.59 -4.89
CA MET A 137 -10.00 -5.48 -6.34
C MET A 137 -9.23 -6.60 -7.07
N GLN A 138 -8.15 -7.13 -6.50
CA GLN A 138 -7.45 -8.32 -7.03
C GLN A 138 -8.34 -9.56 -7.10
N MET A 139 -9.31 -9.66 -6.19
CA MET A 139 -10.19 -10.82 -6.07
C MET A 139 -11.45 -10.69 -6.94
N LEU A 140 -11.72 -9.49 -7.45
CA LEU A 140 -12.83 -9.22 -8.34
C LEU A 140 -12.45 -9.42 -9.81
N PRO A 141 -13.42 -9.68 -10.71
CA PRO A 141 -13.15 -9.80 -12.13
C PRO A 141 -12.49 -8.54 -12.70
N LYS A 142 -11.50 -8.68 -13.60
CA LYS A 142 -10.75 -7.55 -14.19
C LYS A 142 -11.60 -6.47 -14.87
N ARG A 143 -12.85 -6.79 -15.24
CA ARG A 143 -13.82 -5.88 -15.88
C ARG A 143 -14.98 -5.50 -14.96
N SER A 144 -14.79 -5.60 -13.64
CA SER A 144 -15.78 -5.16 -12.66
C SER A 144 -16.05 -3.65 -12.84
N PRO A 145 -17.32 -3.19 -12.82
CA PRO A 145 -17.62 -1.76 -12.89
C PRO A 145 -17.01 -0.96 -11.72
N GLU A 146 -16.75 -1.60 -10.59
CA GLU A 146 -16.15 -1.03 -9.39
C GLU A 146 -14.67 -0.65 -9.57
N VAL A 147 -14.03 -1.14 -10.65
CA VAL A 147 -12.65 -0.73 -11.00
C VAL A 147 -12.57 0.77 -11.20
N ARG A 148 -13.64 1.44 -11.65
CA ARG A 148 -13.62 2.89 -11.92
C ARG A 148 -13.32 3.69 -10.67
N GLY A 149 -14.08 3.49 -9.59
CA GLY A 149 -13.88 4.23 -8.34
C GLY A 149 -12.50 4.01 -7.73
N TRP A 150 -12.00 2.78 -7.80
CA TRP A 150 -10.62 2.46 -7.40
C TRP A 150 -9.57 3.19 -8.25
N LYS A 151 -9.77 3.27 -9.58
CA LYS A 151 -8.86 4.02 -10.47
C LYS A 151 -8.87 5.51 -10.16
N ASP A 152 -10.06 6.09 -9.98
CA ASP A 152 -10.21 7.51 -9.66
C ASP A 152 -9.49 7.84 -8.34
N PHE A 153 -9.59 6.96 -7.33
CA PHE A 153 -8.81 7.08 -6.09
C PHE A 153 -7.31 6.96 -6.31
N CYS A 154 -6.84 5.98 -7.08
CA CYS A 154 -5.42 5.87 -7.43
C CYS A 154 -4.90 7.12 -8.16
N GLU A 155 -5.67 7.71 -9.06
CA GLU A 155 -5.29 8.95 -9.76
C GLU A 155 -5.11 10.12 -8.79
N GLN A 156 -5.97 10.26 -7.77
CA GLN A 156 -5.80 11.25 -6.69
C GLN A 156 -4.50 11.06 -5.91
N LEU A 157 -4.04 9.81 -5.76
CA LEU A 157 -2.77 9.46 -5.13
C LEU A 157 -1.57 9.52 -6.10
N ASN A 158 -1.76 10.16 -7.25
CA ASN A 158 -0.77 10.23 -8.33
C ASN A 158 -0.30 8.85 -8.80
N PHE A 159 -1.16 7.83 -8.79
CA PHE A 159 -0.97 6.56 -9.48
C PHE A 159 -1.73 6.58 -10.80
N SER A 160 -1.05 7.00 -11.86
CA SER A 160 -1.56 7.06 -13.22
C SER A 160 -0.54 6.45 -14.17
N ARG A 161 -0.92 6.26 -15.44
CA ARG A 161 0.03 5.78 -16.46
C ARG A 161 1.28 6.65 -16.56
N ASP A 162 1.12 7.96 -16.41
CA ASP A 162 2.19 8.93 -16.62
C ASP A 162 3.15 9.01 -15.42
N SER A 163 2.65 8.72 -14.21
CA SER A 163 3.47 8.74 -12.99
C SER A 163 4.22 7.43 -12.72
N ILE A 164 3.80 6.31 -13.32
CA ILE A 164 4.39 4.98 -13.12
C ILE A 164 5.92 4.97 -13.31
N PRO A 165 6.50 5.52 -14.40
CA PRO A 165 7.95 5.48 -14.59
C PRO A 165 8.72 6.15 -13.45
N LEU A 166 8.25 7.30 -12.98
CA LEU A 166 8.88 8.02 -11.87
C LEU A 166 8.72 7.25 -10.55
N LYS A 167 7.52 6.70 -10.28
CA LYS A 167 7.27 5.90 -9.08
C LYS A 167 8.15 4.65 -9.02
N LEU A 168 8.35 3.96 -10.14
CA LEU A 168 9.25 2.80 -10.20
C LEU A 168 10.71 3.21 -9.94
N GLN A 169 11.17 4.32 -10.52
CA GLN A 169 12.51 4.83 -10.24
C GLN A 169 12.70 5.19 -8.76
N GLN A 170 11.70 5.83 -8.14
CA GLN A 170 11.74 6.18 -6.72
C GLN A 170 11.69 4.91 -5.85
N LEU A 171 10.92 3.91 -6.25
CA LEU A 171 10.85 2.61 -5.58
C LEU A 171 12.22 1.90 -5.63
N ASP A 172 12.90 1.88 -6.78
CA ASP A 172 14.23 1.27 -6.91
C ASP A 172 15.23 1.93 -5.94
N ILE A 173 15.26 3.27 -5.90
CA ILE A 173 16.11 4.02 -4.95
C ILE A 173 15.77 3.67 -3.50
N TYR A 174 14.48 3.51 -3.19
CA TYR A 174 14.06 3.12 -1.85
C TYR A 174 14.50 1.69 -1.48
N LEU A 175 14.40 0.75 -2.43
CA LEU A 175 14.85 -0.63 -2.22
C LEU A 175 16.36 -0.71 -2.03
N ASP A 176 17.16 0.07 -2.75
CA ASP A 176 18.60 0.19 -2.52
C ASP A 176 18.93 0.63 -1.08
N ALA A 177 18.15 1.59 -0.54
CA ALA A 177 18.32 2.05 0.83
C ALA A 177 17.90 0.98 1.87
N VAL A 178 16.90 0.15 1.56
CA VAL A 178 16.51 -1.00 2.38
C VAL A 178 17.61 -2.06 2.39
N ASP A 179 18.18 -2.39 1.24
CA ASP A 179 19.26 -3.37 1.10
C ASP A 179 20.53 -2.91 1.83
N GLU A 180 20.91 -1.64 1.68
CA GLU A 180 22.03 -1.05 2.42
C GLU A 180 21.82 -1.21 3.94
N THR A 181 20.61 -0.91 4.42
CA THR A 181 20.25 -1.02 5.83
C THR A 181 20.35 -2.44 6.35
N CYS A 182 19.89 -3.42 5.58
CA CYS A 182 20.04 -4.84 5.92
C CYS A 182 21.52 -5.24 6.01
N GLY A 183 22.33 -4.82 5.04
CA GLY A 183 23.77 -5.10 5.02
C GLY A 183 24.53 -4.46 6.18
N GLU A 184 24.17 -3.24 6.58
CA GLU A 184 24.74 -2.60 7.76
C GLU A 184 24.32 -3.27 9.06
N TRP A 185 23.04 -3.62 9.19
CA TRP A 185 22.55 -4.30 10.39
C TRP A 185 23.18 -5.67 10.58
N GLY A 186 23.43 -6.42 9.49
CA GLY A 186 24.17 -7.68 9.54
C GLY A 186 25.54 -7.54 10.19
N LYS A 187 26.28 -6.47 9.86
CA LYS A 187 27.60 -6.19 10.45
C LYS A 187 27.53 -5.88 11.95
N VAL A 188 26.46 -5.25 12.42
CA VAL A 188 26.28 -4.85 13.83
C VAL A 188 25.71 -5.98 14.68
N SER A 189 24.74 -6.72 14.16
CA SER A 189 24.02 -7.78 14.87
C SER A 189 24.73 -9.13 14.87
N GLY A 190 25.69 -9.35 13.96
CA GLY A 190 26.34 -10.64 13.74
C GLY A 190 25.42 -11.69 13.09
N LEU A 191 24.23 -11.27 12.64
CA LEU A 191 23.26 -12.06 11.92
C LEU A 191 23.27 -11.59 10.46
N LEU A 192 24.20 -12.13 9.66
CA LEU A 192 24.21 -12.29 8.19
C LEU A 192 25.65 -12.58 7.74
#